data_AF-A0A125MMG8-F1
#
_entry.id   AF-A0A125MMG8-F1
#
_cell.length_a   1.000
_cell.length_b   1.000
_cell.length_c   1.000
_cell.angle_alpha   90.00
_cell.angle_beta   90.00
_cell.angle_gamma   90.00
#
_symmetry.space_group_name_H-M   'P 1'
#
loop_
_entity.id
_entity.type
_entity.pdbx_description
1 polymer ?
#
loop_
_entity_poly.entity_id
_entity_poly.type
_entity_poly.pdbx_seq_one_letter_code
_entity_poly.pdbx_strand_id
1 'polypeptide(L)'
;MALLALATGANARPAEDTAAAAPPAADTASVAQASSLLETMGFEDVLRQMMVLVNDQTLPEEPREDGDKALLQRWMAATKLQAVGAQTAQRLAGQASTAQLDEALRYFRSPAGQTELSCVRDSAATPAVSACIEQRGGETQLQAHRAFAESAIENTIGDVLGDSFGPELFAAASAALDGDAALKRDVARYCKRRPTGLCAMVGAAPAESGS
;
A
#
# COMPACT_ATOMS: atom_id res chain seq x y z
N MET A 1 -5.70 58.06 -53.04
CA MET A 1 -6.86 58.64 -52.33
C MET A 1 -7.48 57.54 -51.46
N ALA A 2 -7.65 57.87 -50.18
CA ALA A 2 -8.49 57.29 -49.12
C ALA A 2 -9.80 56.58 -49.58
N LEU A 3 -10.48 55.69 -48.81
CA LEU A 3 -10.41 55.18 -47.43
C LEU A 3 -11.44 54.02 -47.27
N LEU A 4 -11.35 53.31 -46.14
CA LEU A 4 -12.41 52.64 -45.34
C LEU A 4 -12.61 51.10 -45.35
N ALA A 5 -11.94 50.51 -44.35
CA ALA A 5 -12.20 49.39 -43.46
C ALA A 5 -13.59 48.71 -43.39
N LEU A 6 -13.57 47.41 -43.10
CA LEU A 6 -14.42 46.75 -42.09
C LEU A 6 -13.70 45.52 -41.52
N ALA A 7 -13.81 45.37 -40.21
CA ALA A 7 -13.11 44.44 -39.34
C ALA A 7 -13.88 43.12 -39.12
N THR A 8 -13.26 42.26 -38.30
CA THR A 8 -13.82 41.24 -37.39
C THR A 8 -13.67 39.77 -37.77
N GLY A 9 -13.01 39.05 -36.85
CA GLY A 9 -13.41 37.69 -36.51
C GLY A 9 -12.42 36.57 -36.79
N ALA A 10 -11.18 36.66 -36.32
CA ALA A 10 -10.40 35.44 -36.07
C ALA A 10 -11.14 34.62 -35.00
N ASN A 11 -11.75 33.51 -35.40
CA ASN A 11 -12.28 32.51 -34.47
C ASN A 11 -11.11 31.80 -33.76
N ALA A 12 -10.56 32.45 -32.73
CA ALA A 12 -9.79 31.77 -31.71
C ALA A 12 -10.81 31.01 -30.84
N ARG A 13 -10.99 29.72 -31.12
CA ARG A 13 -11.62 28.82 -30.15
C ARG A 13 -10.77 28.86 -28.88
N PRO A 14 -11.33 29.13 -27.70
CA PRO A 14 -10.60 28.88 -26.46
C PRO A 14 -10.37 27.37 -26.41
N ALA A 15 -9.12 26.98 -26.22
CA ALA A 15 -8.83 25.65 -25.73
C ALA A 15 -9.49 25.57 -24.34
N GLU A 16 -10.58 24.81 -24.24
CA GLU A 16 -11.07 24.35 -22.97
C GLU A 16 -9.97 23.46 -22.38
N ASP A 17 -9.14 24.08 -21.53
CA ASP A 17 -8.39 23.38 -20.51
C ASP A 17 -9.41 22.62 -19.66
N THR A 18 -9.73 21.41 -20.11
CA THR A 18 -10.34 20.42 -19.24
C THR A 18 -9.20 19.95 -18.33
N ALA A 19 -8.83 20.81 -17.39
CA ALA A 19 -8.14 20.37 -16.19
C ALA A 19 -9.04 19.27 -15.63
N ALA A 20 -8.58 18.02 -15.76
CA ALA A 20 -9.23 16.88 -15.12
C ALA A 20 -9.46 17.31 -13.68
N ALA A 21 -10.73 17.50 -13.31
CA ALA A 21 -11.08 17.91 -11.97
C ALA A 21 -10.39 16.93 -11.04
N ALA A 22 -9.55 17.45 -10.14
CA ALA A 22 -8.97 16.62 -9.10
C ALA A 22 -10.12 15.84 -8.47
N PRO A 23 -10.00 14.51 -8.33
CA PRO A 23 -11.06 13.71 -7.74
C PRO A 23 -11.49 14.39 -6.43
N PRO A 24 -12.80 14.50 -6.16
CA PRO A 24 -13.27 15.18 -4.97
C PRO A 24 -12.54 14.61 -3.76
N ALA A 25 -11.98 15.49 -2.93
CA ALA A 25 -11.33 15.05 -1.70
C ALA A 25 -12.32 14.16 -0.94
N ALA A 26 -11.91 12.93 -0.63
CA ALA A 26 -12.76 11.98 0.06
C ALA A 26 -13.32 12.62 1.34
N ASP A 27 -14.62 12.45 1.59
CA ASP A 27 -15.23 13.03 2.76
C ASP A 27 -14.64 12.39 4.04
N THR A 28 -14.63 13.14 5.13
CA THR A 28 -13.98 12.73 6.39
C THR A 28 -14.58 11.46 6.99
N ALA A 29 -15.86 11.16 6.73
CA ALA A 29 -16.54 9.98 7.24
C ALA A 29 -16.10 8.73 6.47
N SER A 30 -16.02 8.81 5.14
CA SER A 30 -15.51 7.76 4.26
C SER A 30 -14.04 7.44 4.58
N VAL A 31 -13.21 8.45 4.88
CA VAL A 31 -11.83 8.23 5.34
C VAL A 31 -11.79 7.50 6.68
N ALA A 32 -12.61 7.89 7.65
CA ALA A 32 -12.66 7.20 8.96
C ALA A 32 -13.11 5.74 8.82
N GLN A 33 -14.05 5.46 7.92
CA GLN A 33 -14.53 4.12 7.62
C GLN A 33 -13.46 3.27 6.92
N ALA A 34 -12.76 3.83 5.94
CA ALA A 34 -11.61 3.18 5.29
C ALA A 34 -10.48 2.88 6.30
N SER A 35 -10.19 3.79 7.23
CA SER A 35 -9.24 3.53 8.31
C SER A 35 -9.68 2.35 9.19
N SER A 36 -10.97 2.31 9.58
CA SER A 36 -11.50 1.19 10.36
C SER A 36 -11.42 -0.14 9.61
N LEU A 37 -11.57 -0.12 8.28
CA LEU A 37 -11.41 -1.29 7.43
C LEU A 37 -9.96 -1.79 7.46
N LEU A 38 -8.98 -0.90 7.23
CA LEU A 38 -7.56 -1.25 7.28
C LEU A 38 -7.13 -1.76 8.67
N GLU A 39 -7.65 -1.17 9.74
CA GLU A 39 -7.44 -1.64 11.12
C GLU A 39 -8.02 -3.05 11.31
N THR A 40 -9.25 -3.29 10.83
CA THR A 40 -9.91 -4.61 10.92
C THR A 40 -9.10 -5.68 10.19
N MET A 41 -8.53 -5.34 9.03
CA MET A 41 -7.67 -6.24 8.25
C MET A 41 -6.30 -6.46 8.91
N GLY A 42 -5.88 -5.61 9.86
CA GLY A 42 -4.54 -5.64 10.44
C GLY A 42 -3.49 -5.19 9.42
N PHE A 43 -3.79 -4.16 8.64
CA PHE A 43 -2.97 -3.71 7.51
C PHE A 43 -1.51 -3.43 7.90
N GLU A 44 -1.25 -2.81 9.05
CA GLU A 44 0.13 -2.56 9.49
C GLU A 44 0.91 -3.86 9.74
N ASP A 45 0.27 -4.91 10.25
CA ASP A 45 0.92 -6.21 10.45
C ASP A 45 1.23 -6.88 9.11
N VAL A 46 0.31 -6.78 8.15
CA VAL A 46 0.52 -7.26 6.77
C VAL A 46 1.70 -6.51 6.12
N LEU A 47 1.77 -5.19 6.28
CA LEU A 47 2.90 -4.39 5.81
C LEU A 47 4.23 -4.89 6.39
N ARG A 48 4.28 -5.14 7.71
CA ARG A 48 5.47 -5.66 8.38
C ARG A 48 5.87 -7.05 7.86
N GLN A 49 4.91 -7.94 7.66
CA GLN A 49 5.16 -9.28 7.12
C GLN A 49 5.74 -9.23 5.70
N MET A 50 5.18 -8.38 4.84
CA MET A 50 5.67 -8.21 3.48
C MET A 50 7.05 -7.57 3.42
N MET A 51 7.37 -6.63 4.30
CA MET A 51 8.74 -6.08 4.43
C MET A 51 9.76 -7.18 4.72
N VAL A 52 9.40 -8.18 5.55
CA VAL A 52 10.23 -9.36 5.78
C VAL A 52 10.37 -10.17 4.49
N LEU A 53 9.26 -10.52 3.84
CA LEU A 53 9.26 -11.34 2.62
C LEU A 53 10.09 -10.74 1.48
N VAL A 54 9.95 -9.44 1.20
CA VAL A 54 10.72 -8.74 0.16
C VAL A 54 12.23 -8.78 0.46
N ASN A 55 12.61 -8.70 1.73
CA ASN A 55 14.00 -8.81 2.13
C ASN A 55 14.52 -10.26 2.06
N ASP A 56 13.65 -11.27 2.22
CA ASP A 56 13.97 -12.70 2.16
C ASP A 56 14.09 -13.22 0.73
N GLN A 57 13.24 -12.77 -0.19
CA GLN A 57 13.22 -13.25 -1.59
C GLN A 57 14.34 -12.72 -2.47
N THR A 58 15.06 -11.68 -2.03
CA THR A 58 16.01 -10.94 -2.86
C THR A 58 17.48 -11.24 -2.54
N LEU A 59 17.76 -12.21 -1.66
CA LEU A 59 19.11 -12.57 -1.23
C LEU A 59 19.52 -13.93 -1.84
N PRO A 60 20.76 -14.08 -2.36
CA PRO A 60 21.32 -15.40 -2.63
C PRO A 60 21.43 -16.21 -1.33
N GLU A 61 21.42 -17.55 -1.44
CA GLU A 61 21.40 -18.60 -0.38
C GLU A 61 22.50 -18.51 0.70
N GLU A 62 23.24 -17.41 0.81
CA GLU A 62 24.16 -17.20 1.93
C GLU A 62 23.37 -17.08 3.24
N PRO A 63 23.66 -17.92 4.25
CA PRO A 63 23.01 -17.88 5.54
C PRO A 63 23.06 -16.47 6.11
N ARG A 64 21.92 -15.96 6.57
CA ARG A 64 21.90 -14.70 7.30
C ARG A 64 22.64 -14.88 8.63
N GLU A 65 23.51 -13.93 8.94
CA GLU A 65 24.05 -13.79 10.29
C GLU A 65 22.90 -13.38 11.23
N ASP A 66 22.87 -13.90 12.46
CA ASP A 66 21.82 -13.56 13.45
C ASP A 66 21.72 -12.03 13.68
N GLY A 67 22.83 -11.31 13.50
CA GLY A 67 22.89 -9.85 13.56
C GLY A 67 22.09 -9.14 12.48
N ASP A 68 21.96 -9.71 11.28
CA ASP A 68 21.19 -9.12 10.17
C ASP A 68 19.69 -9.20 10.46
N LYS A 69 19.23 -10.33 10.98
CA LYS A 69 17.81 -10.50 11.37
C LYS A 69 17.41 -9.52 12.47
N ALA A 70 18.25 -9.36 13.50
CA ALA A 70 17.99 -8.42 14.59
C ALA A 70 18.00 -6.96 14.09
N LEU A 71 18.91 -6.61 13.18
CA LEU A 71 18.95 -5.28 12.55
C LEU A 71 17.67 -4.98 11.76
N LEU A 72 17.23 -5.91 10.92
CA LEU A 72 16.00 -5.77 10.13
C LEU A 72 14.77 -5.64 11.02
N GLN A 73 14.68 -6.45 12.08
CA GLN A 73 13.59 -6.34 13.07
C GLN A 73 13.57 -4.98 13.76
N ARG A 74 14.74 -4.48 14.18
CA ARG A 74 14.87 -3.15 14.77
C ARG A 74 14.50 -2.06 13.78
N TRP A 75 14.91 -2.19 12.52
CA TRP A 75 14.58 -1.22 11.48
C TRP A 75 13.07 -1.20 11.18
N MET A 76 12.46 -2.36 10.98
CA MET A 76 11.00 -2.45 10.81
C MET A 76 10.24 -1.89 12.01
N ALA A 77 10.70 -2.15 13.25
CA ALA A 77 10.08 -1.60 14.45
C ALA A 77 10.18 -0.06 14.52
N ALA A 78 11.26 0.52 13.99
CA ALA A 78 11.43 1.97 13.90
C ALA A 78 10.55 2.61 12.81
N THR A 79 10.15 1.84 11.79
CA THR A 79 9.26 2.31 10.72
C THR A 79 7.85 2.60 11.25
N LYS A 80 7.46 3.88 11.15
CA LYS A 80 6.13 4.38 11.51
C LYS A 80 5.16 4.17 10.36
N LEU A 81 4.29 3.17 10.48
CA LEU A 81 3.34 2.78 9.44
C LEU A 81 2.04 3.59 9.48
N GLN A 82 1.80 4.39 10.53
CA GLN A 82 0.56 5.16 10.68
C GLN A 82 0.33 6.12 9.52
N ALA A 83 1.39 6.76 9.01
CA ALA A 83 1.29 7.66 7.86
C ALA A 83 0.94 6.91 6.57
N VAL A 84 1.47 5.69 6.40
CA VAL A 84 1.15 4.80 5.26
C VAL A 84 -0.30 4.35 5.35
N GLY A 85 -0.75 3.94 6.55
CA GLY A 85 -2.15 3.59 6.82
C GLY A 85 -3.11 4.74 6.52
N ALA A 86 -2.81 5.97 6.98
CA ALA A 86 -3.63 7.14 6.72
C ALA A 86 -3.75 7.49 5.24
N GLN A 87 -2.64 7.42 4.48
CA GLN A 87 -2.66 7.66 3.03
C GLN A 87 -3.41 6.56 2.28
N THR A 88 -3.24 5.30 2.70
CA THR A 88 -3.97 4.15 2.15
C THR A 88 -5.47 4.33 2.37
N ALA A 89 -5.89 4.76 3.58
CA ALA A 89 -7.28 5.04 3.88
C ALA A 89 -7.86 6.17 3.01
N GLN A 90 -7.07 7.23 2.77
CA GLN A 90 -7.47 8.31 1.85
C GLN A 90 -7.66 7.82 0.42
N ARG A 91 -6.75 6.99 -0.10
CA ARG A 91 -6.88 6.39 -1.43
C ARG A 91 -8.13 5.52 -1.51
N LEU A 92 -8.33 4.65 -0.53
CA LEU A 92 -9.47 3.75 -0.50
C LEU A 92 -10.79 4.53 -0.45
N ALA A 93 -10.88 5.56 0.39
CA ALA A 93 -12.06 6.42 0.47
C ALA A 93 -12.30 7.28 -0.79
N GLY A 94 -11.26 7.53 -1.59
CA GLY A 94 -11.38 8.23 -2.88
C GLY A 94 -11.81 7.32 -4.03
N GLN A 95 -11.70 6.00 -3.88
CA GLN A 95 -11.97 5.02 -4.94
C GLN A 95 -13.17 4.11 -4.65
N ALA A 96 -13.59 3.99 -3.39
CA ALA A 96 -14.74 3.19 -2.97
C ALA A 96 -15.88 4.09 -2.46
N SER A 97 -17.11 3.71 -2.75
CA SER A 97 -18.30 4.31 -2.14
C SER A 97 -18.46 3.87 -0.68
N THR A 98 -19.20 4.65 0.12
CA THR A 98 -19.56 4.30 1.50
C THR A 98 -20.22 2.92 1.61
N ALA A 99 -21.09 2.57 0.66
CA ALA A 99 -21.78 1.27 0.65
C ALA A 99 -20.81 0.10 0.43
N GLN A 100 -19.81 0.30 -0.44
CA GLN A 100 -18.73 -0.66 -0.67
C GLN A 100 -17.86 -0.81 0.59
N LEU A 101 -17.47 0.30 1.24
CA LEU A 101 -16.71 0.26 2.49
C LEU A 101 -17.48 -0.46 3.60
N ASP A 102 -18.79 -0.26 3.70
CA ASP A 102 -19.66 -0.98 4.64
C ASP A 102 -19.76 -2.47 4.34
N GLU A 103 -19.83 -2.85 3.06
CA GLU A 103 -19.82 -4.24 2.62
C GLU A 103 -18.52 -4.93 3.04
N ALA A 104 -17.36 -4.33 2.75
CA ALA A 104 -16.07 -4.87 3.15
C ALA A 104 -15.91 -4.95 4.67
N LEU A 105 -16.29 -3.91 5.41
CA LEU A 105 -16.26 -3.93 6.88
C LEU A 105 -17.14 -5.05 7.45
N ARG A 106 -18.33 -5.25 6.90
CA ARG A 106 -19.24 -6.33 7.32
C ARG A 106 -18.62 -7.68 7.05
N TYR A 107 -18.01 -7.86 5.88
CA TYR A 107 -17.33 -9.09 5.51
C TYR A 107 -16.14 -9.39 6.43
N PHE A 108 -15.18 -8.47 6.57
CA PHE A 108 -13.99 -8.70 7.38
C PHE A 108 -14.28 -8.82 8.87
N ARG A 109 -15.40 -8.31 9.38
CA ARG A 109 -15.87 -8.56 10.76
C ARG A 109 -16.61 -9.89 10.94
N SER A 110 -17.03 -10.53 9.85
CA SER A 110 -17.72 -11.82 9.90
C SER A 110 -16.76 -12.98 10.22
N PRO A 111 -17.25 -14.15 10.65
CA PRO A 111 -16.42 -15.34 10.82
C PRO A 111 -15.63 -15.72 9.56
N ALA A 112 -16.23 -15.60 8.37
CA ALA A 112 -15.57 -15.91 7.11
C ALA A 112 -14.39 -14.96 6.83
N GLY A 113 -14.60 -13.66 6.98
CA GLY A 113 -13.54 -12.66 6.80
C GLY A 113 -12.43 -12.77 7.85
N GLN A 114 -12.75 -13.12 9.10
CA GLN A 114 -11.73 -13.37 10.11
C GLN A 114 -10.90 -14.64 9.81
N THR A 115 -11.52 -15.70 9.29
CA THR A 115 -10.80 -16.88 8.81
C THR A 115 -9.89 -16.54 7.63
N GLU A 116 -10.37 -15.75 6.67
CA GLU A 116 -9.56 -15.26 5.55
C GLU A 116 -8.33 -14.50 6.06
N LEU A 117 -8.51 -13.53 6.95
CA LEU A 117 -7.38 -12.75 7.51
C LEU A 117 -6.39 -13.65 8.27
N SER A 118 -6.88 -14.64 9.01
CA SER A 118 -6.02 -15.65 9.63
C SER A 118 -5.25 -16.48 8.60
N CYS A 119 -5.92 -16.90 7.53
CA CYS A 119 -5.29 -17.63 6.43
C CYS A 119 -4.23 -16.79 5.73
N VAL A 120 -4.49 -15.51 5.44
CA VAL A 120 -3.51 -14.59 4.82
C VAL A 120 -2.27 -14.44 5.71
N ARG A 121 -2.45 -14.22 7.02
CA ARG A 121 -1.33 -14.06 7.97
C ARG A 121 -0.49 -15.33 8.11
N ASP A 122 -1.12 -16.49 8.06
CA ASP A 122 -0.41 -17.78 8.14
C ASP A 122 0.22 -18.18 6.80
N SER A 123 -0.28 -17.63 5.68
CA SER A 123 0.08 -18.07 4.32
C SER A 123 1.19 -17.28 3.64
N ALA A 124 2.02 -16.56 4.41
CA ALA A 124 3.26 -15.97 3.90
C ALA A 124 4.17 -17.00 3.17
N ALA A 125 3.88 -18.30 3.25
CA ALA A 125 4.54 -19.37 2.48
C ALA A 125 3.64 -20.56 2.02
N THR A 126 2.30 -20.48 2.01
CA THR A 126 1.41 -21.67 1.76
C THR A 126 0.33 -21.47 0.67
N PRO A 127 -0.21 -22.57 0.08
CA PRO A 127 -1.02 -22.54 -1.15
C PRO A 127 -2.36 -21.81 -0.94
N ALA A 128 -2.76 -21.04 -1.95
CA ALA A 128 -4.03 -20.32 -2.14
C ALA A 128 -4.97 -20.19 -0.92
N VAL A 129 -5.22 -18.95 -0.47
CA VAL A 129 -6.10 -18.58 0.67
C VAL A 129 -7.41 -19.37 0.72
N SER A 130 -8.05 -19.62 -0.43
CA SER A 130 -9.30 -20.39 -0.50
C SER A 130 -9.17 -21.82 0.03
N ALA A 131 -8.05 -22.50 -0.19
CA ALA A 131 -7.82 -23.85 0.35
C ALA A 131 -7.68 -23.83 1.88
N CYS A 132 -7.02 -22.80 2.42
CA CYS A 132 -6.93 -22.60 3.87
C CYS A 132 -8.32 -22.31 4.48
N ILE A 133 -9.15 -21.50 3.81
CA ILE A 133 -10.51 -21.21 4.27
C ILE A 133 -11.36 -22.47 4.24
N GLU A 134 -11.29 -23.28 3.18
CA GLU A 134 -12.01 -24.56 3.11
C GLU A 134 -11.63 -25.48 4.27
N GLN A 135 -10.33 -25.60 4.57
CA GLN A 135 -9.83 -26.44 5.64
C GLN A 135 -10.26 -25.97 7.04
N ARG A 136 -10.23 -24.65 7.29
CA ARG A 136 -10.45 -24.09 8.64
C ARG A 136 -11.89 -23.68 8.90
N GLY A 137 -12.53 -23.09 7.90
CA GLY A 137 -13.87 -22.50 7.96
C GLY A 137 -14.96 -23.36 7.34
N GLY A 138 -14.59 -24.38 6.55
CA GLY A 138 -15.52 -25.24 5.82
C GLY A 138 -16.22 -24.54 4.65
N GLU A 139 -17.10 -25.29 3.98
CA GLU A 139 -17.76 -24.86 2.74
C GLU A 139 -18.57 -23.56 2.91
N THR A 140 -19.23 -23.34 4.05
CA THR A 140 -20.01 -22.12 4.29
C THR A 140 -19.14 -20.85 4.27
N GLN A 141 -17.96 -20.90 4.88
CA GLN A 141 -17.07 -19.74 4.88
C GLN A 141 -16.37 -19.57 3.53
N LEU A 142 -16.06 -20.67 2.84
CA LEU A 142 -15.55 -20.63 1.48
C LEU A 142 -16.55 -19.98 0.50
N GLN A 143 -17.84 -20.29 0.63
CA GLN A 143 -18.89 -19.66 -0.18
C GLN A 143 -19.02 -18.16 0.12
N ALA A 144 -18.95 -17.77 1.40
CA ALA A 144 -18.97 -16.36 1.78
C ALA A 144 -17.75 -15.61 1.23
N HIS A 145 -16.56 -16.22 1.27
CA HIS A 145 -15.36 -15.68 0.65
C HIS A 145 -15.50 -15.52 -0.86
N ARG A 146 -15.99 -16.54 -1.58
CA ARG A 146 -16.23 -16.45 -3.04
C ARG A 146 -17.22 -15.33 -3.38
N ALA A 147 -18.31 -15.20 -2.62
CA ALA A 147 -19.27 -14.13 -2.82
C ALA A 147 -18.65 -12.73 -2.61
N PHE A 148 -17.78 -12.59 -1.60
CA PHE A 148 -17.05 -11.34 -1.39
C PHE A 148 -15.97 -11.09 -2.46
N ALA A 149 -15.28 -12.12 -2.94
CA ALA A 149 -14.29 -12.03 -4.01
C ALA A 149 -14.92 -11.58 -5.35
N GLU A 150 -16.22 -11.78 -5.54
CA GLU A 150 -16.98 -11.27 -6.69
C GLU A 150 -17.52 -9.84 -6.46
N SER A 151 -17.30 -9.25 -5.28
CA SER A 151 -17.78 -7.91 -4.96
C SER A 151 -17.00 -6.82 -5.70
N ALA A 152 -17.67 -5.69 -5.95
CA ALA A 152 -17.05 -4.57 -6.65
C ALA A 152 -15.91 -3.90 -5.84
N ILE A 153 -15.86 -4.08 -4.52
CA ILE A 153 -14.84 -3.47 -3.67
C ILE A 153 -13.57 -4.31 -3.56
N GLU A 154 -13.63 -5.63 -3.78
CA GLU A 154 -12.47 -6.51 -3.56
C GLU A 154 -11.27 -6.10 -4.43
N ASN A 155 -11.48 -5.88 -5.73
CA ASN A 155 -10.41 -5.42 -6.63
C ASN A 155 -9.83 -4.06 -6.17
N THR A 156 -10.70 -3.12 -5.74
CA THR A 156 -10.23 -1.82 -5.23
C THR A 156 -9.39 -1.97 -3.98
N ILE A 157 -9.75 -2.89 -3.07
CA ILE A 157 -8.93 -3.20 -1.89
C ILE A 157 -7.59 -3.80 -2.35
N GLY A 158 -7.61 -4.77 -3.26
CA GLY A 158 -6.39 -5.39 -3.80
C GLY A 158 -5.43 -4.38 -4.41
N ASP A 159 -5.94 -3.50 -5.28
CA ASP A 159 -5.15 -2.46 -5.97
C ASP A 159 -4.55 -1.46 -4.97
N VAL A 160 -5.38 -0.91 -4.07
CA VAL A 160 -4.94 0.10 -3.09
C VAL A 160 -3.93 -0.48 -2.10
N LEU A 161 -4.12 -1.73 -1.67
CA LEU A 161 -3.14 -2.41 -0.80
C LEU A 161 -1.85 -2.70 -1.56
N GLY A 162 -1.94 -3.12 -2.82
CA GLY A 162 -0.81 -3.33 -3.72
C GLY A 162 0.05 -2.09 -3.87
N ASP A 163 -0.57 -0.95 -4.17
CA ASP A 163 0.09 0.35 -4.31
C ASP A 163 0.80 0.81 -3.02
N SER A 164 0.28 0.41 -1.86
CA SER A 164 0.91 0.73 -0.58
C SER A 164 2.21 -0.03 -0.31
N PHE A 165 2.52 -1.08 -1.08
CA PHE A 165 3.85 -1.71 -1.13
C PHE A 165 4.81 -0.96 -2.06
N GLY A 166 4.80 0.36 -1.98
CA GLY A 166 5.47 1.25 -2.91
C GLY A 166 6.25 2.38 -2.23
N PRO A 167 6.39 3.53 -2.90
CA PRO A 167 7.20 4.67 -2.45
C PRO A 167 6.89 5.15 -1.03
N GLU A 168 5.65 5.07 -0.57
CA GLU A 168 5.24 5.52 0.77
C GLU A 168 5.84 4.66 1.88
N LEU A 169 5.84 3.34 1.69
CA LEU A 169 6.47 2.41 2.63
C LEU A 169 7.98 2.64 2.70
N PHE A 170 8.61 2.98 1.56
CA PHE A 170 10.04 3.26 1.50
C PHE A 170 10.38 4.60 2.13
N ALA A 171 9.56 5.63 1.90
CA ALA A 171 9.70 6.91 2.56
C ALA A 171 9.58 6.75 4.09
N ALA A 172 8.62 5.95 4.56
CA ALA A 172 8.46 5.64 5.98
C ALA A 172 9.68 4.89 6.54
N ALA A 173 10.18 3.88 5.81
CA ALA A 173 11.35 3.11 6.22
C ALA A 173 12.64 3.94 6.22
N SER A 174 12.80 4.88 5.27
CA SER A 174 13.90 5.83 5.22
C SER A 174 13.82 6.85 6.37
N ALA A 175 12.64 7.43 6.60
CA ALA A 175 12.41 8.40 7.68
C ALA A 175 12.67 7.79 9.07
N ALA A 176 12.49 6.47 9.23
CA ALA A 176 12.85 5.75 10.46
C ALA A 176 14.34 5.88 10.81
N LEU A 177 15.21 6.07 9.82
CA LEU A 177 16.66 6.19 10.01
C LEU A 177 17.09 7.59 10.43
N ASP A 178 16.31 8.61 10.14
CA ASP A 178 16.69 10.01 10.42
C ASP A 178 16.68 10.34 11.92
N GLY A 179 15.90 9.59 12.71
CA GLY A 179 15.86 9.72 14.18
C GLY A 179 16.86 8.85 14.94
N ASP A 180 17.57 7.92 14.28
CA ASP A 180 18.48 6.97 14.93
C ASP A 180 19.78 6.80 14.13
N ALA A 181 20.78 7.60 14.48
CA ALA A 181 22.08 7.61 13.81
C ALA A 181 22.84 6.27 13.93
N ALA A 182 22.59 5.48 14.97
CA ALA A 182 23.20 4.16 15.10
C ALA A 182 22.55 3.18 14.13
N LEU A 183 21.23 3.14 14.09
CA LEU A 183 20.47 2.34 13.14
C LEU A 183 20.82 2.70 11.69
N LYS A 184 20.90 3.99 11.37
CA LYS A 184 21.30 4.49 10.03
C LYS A 184 22.67 3.95 9.60
N ARG A 185 23.66 3.94 10.50
CA ARG A 185 25.00 3.38 10.20
C ARG A 185 24.96 1.87 10.01
N ASP A 186 24.23 1.16 10.84
CA ASP A 186 24.14 -0.30 10.76
C ASP A 186 23.39 -0.74 9.51
N VAL A 187 22.28 -0.07 9.16
CA VAL A 187 21.54 -0.28 7.91
C VAL A 187 22.40 0.06 6.70
N ALA A 188 23.16 1.16 6.71
CA ALA A 188 24.07 1.49 5.60
C ALA A 188 25.15 0.41 5.39
N ARG A 189 25.71 -0.13 6.48
CA ARG A 189 26.68 -1.25 6.41
C ARG A 189 26.02 -2.52 5.86
N TYR A 190 24.82 -2.85 6.33
CA TYR A 190 24.04 -3.97 5.84
C TYR A 190 23.74 -3.83 4.35
N CYS A 191 23.20 -2.68 3.91
CA CYS A 191 22.85 -2.42 2.52
C CYS A 191 24.04 -2.39 1.56
N LYS A 192 25.25 -2.02 2.04
CA LYS A 192 26.48 -2.16 1.25
C LYS A 192 26.81 -3.62 0.95
N ARG A 193 26.52 -4.53 1.89
CA ARG A 193 26.73 -5.99 1.71
C ARG A 193 25.57 -6.64 0.95
N ARG A 194 24.35 -6.13 1.13
CA ARG A 194 23.11 -6.68 0.57
C ARG A 194 22.30 -5.54 -0.09
N PRO A 195 22.58 -5.19 -1.36
CA PRO A 195 21.98 -4.01 -2.01
C PRO A 195 20.54 -4.21 -2.53
N THR A 196 19.93 -5.37 -2.30
CA THR A 196 18.62 -5.74 -2.84
C THR A 196 17.50 -5.63 -1.78
N GLY A 197 16.25 -5.89 -2.15
CA GLY A 197 15.11 -5.86 -1.23
C GLY A 197 14.91 -4.48 -0.60
N LEU A 198 14.74 -4.42 0.72
CA LEU A 198 14.60 -3.16 1.48
C LEU A 198 15.75 -2.18 1.23
N CYS A 199 16.96 -2.66 0.94
CA CYS A 199 18.13 -1.82 0.69
C CYS A 199 18.13 -1.16 -0.69
N ALA A 200 17.57 -1.80 -1.72
CA ALA A 200 17.36 -1.17 -3.03
C ALA A 200 16.42 0.03 -2.91
N MET A 201 15.55 0.01 -1.90
CA MET A 201 14.45 0.96 -1.71
C MET A 201 14.86 2.15 -0.84
N VAL A 202 15.87 2.01 0.03
CA VAL A 202 16.50 3.12 0.78
C VAL A 202 17.70 3.72 0.06
N GLY A 203 18.39 2.93 -0.78
CA GLY A 203 19.56 3.38 -1.53
C GLY A 203 19.26 4.30 -2.71
N ALA A 204 17.99 4.39 -3.13
CA ALA A 204 17.53 5.37 -4.11
C ALA A 204 17.30 6.73 -3.43
N ALA A 205 18.37 7.36 -2.96
CA ALA A 205 18.37 8.83 -2.92
C ALA A 205 18.10 9.33 -4.36
N PRO A 206 17.31 10.39 -4.56
CA PRO A 206 17.09 10.93 -5.89
C PRO A 206 18.45 11.15 -6.53
N ALA A 207 18.60 10.70 -7.79
CA ALA A 207 19.77 11.04 -8.57
C ALA A 207 20.00 12.54 -8.39
N GLU A 208 21.13 12.92 -7.82
CA GLU A 208 21.52 14.32 -7.84
C GLU A 208 21.42 14.73 -9.31
N SER A 209 20.52 15.67 -9.58
CA SER A 209 20.39 16.30 -10.89
C SER A 209 21.70 17.04 -11.13
N GLY A 210 22.68 16.30 -11.63
CA GLY A 210 23.94 16.83 -12.11
C GLY A 210 23.67 17.51 -13.43
N SER A 211 23.58 18.84 -13.40
CA SER A 211 24.24 19.76 -14.33
C SER A 211 23.98 21.20 -13.91
#